data_AF-A0A0Q7DJX0-F1
#
_entry.id   AF-A0A0Q7DJX0-F1
#
_cell.length_a   1.000
_cell.length_b   1.000
_cell.length_c   1.000
_cell.angle_alpha   90.00
_cell.angle_beta   90.00
_cell.angle_gamma   90.00
#
_symmetry.space_group_name_H-M   'P 1'
#
loop_
_entity.id
_entity.type
_entity.pdbx_description
1 polymer ?
#
loop_
_entity_poly.entity_id
_entity_poly.type
_entity_poly.pdbx_seq_one_letter_code
_entity_poly.pdbx_strand_id
1 'polypeptide(L)'
;MGSRANTLAAIERRVRRIGRPFGVSLLVAEKRNPKIEAHGGYMLRDDDTFEIVFGNAGYDFSASLEEIEEFLLESRTAMREEIKGKKKR
;
A
#
# COMPACT_ATOMS: atom_id res chain seq x y z
N MET A 1 10.29 7.48 26.25
CA MET A 1 9.02 6.97 25.67
C MET A 1 9.07 7.18 24.16
N GLY A 2 9.44 6.16 23.40
CA GLY A 2 9.47 6.22 21.94
C GLY A 2 8.06 6.36 21.37
N SER A 3 7.90 7.19 20.35
CA SER A 3 6.62 7.49 19.70
C SER A 3 5.96 6.20 19.17
N ARG A 4 4.79 5.84 19.73
CA ARG A 4 3.98 4.69 19.29
C ARG A 4 3.49 4.78 17.83
N ALA A 5 3.67 5.95 17.21
CA ALA A 5 3.24 6.28 15.85
C ALA A 5 3.99 5.50 14.74
N ASN A 6 5.22 5.04 15.00
CA ASN A 6 6.07 4.36 14.01
C ASN A 6 6.17 2.85 14.23
N THR A 7 5.23 2.26 14.99
CA THR A 7 5.17 0.80 15.10
C THR A 7 4.65 0.20 13.79
N LEU A 8 5.13 -0.99 13.41
CA LEU A 8 4.66 -1.72 12.21
C LEU A 8 3.12 -1.78 12.14
N ALA A 9 2.49 -2.14 13.25
CA ALA A 9 1.04 -2.22 13.34
C ALA A 9 0.33 -0.86 13.19
N ALA A 10 1.00 0.27 13.52
CA ALA A 10 0.45 1.60 13.26
C ALA A 10 0.54 1.96 11.77
N ILE A 11 1.65 1.61 11.12
CA ILE A 11 1.87 1.83 9.68
C ILE A 11 0.87 0.99 8.87
N GLU A 12 0.72 -0.31 9.16
CA GLU A 12 -0.27 -1.17 8.49
C GLU A 12 -1.70 -0.59 8.57
N ARG A 13 -2.11 -0.12 9.76
CA ARG A 13 -3.44 0.49 9.94
C ARG A 13 -3.61 1.75 9.11
N ARG A 14 -2.53 2.53 8.97
CA ARG A 14 -2.53 3.75 8.14
C ARG A 14 -2.64 3.39 6.66
N VAL A 15 -1.80 2.47 6.17
CA VAL A 15 -1.84 1.96 4.80
C VAL A 15 -3.23 1.44 4.44
N ARG A 16 -3.80 0.56 5.27
CA ARG A 16 -5.17 0.05 5.08
C ARG A 16 -6.21 1.17 5.01
N ARG A 17 -6.05 2.24 5.79
CA ARG A 17 -6.96 3.39 5.77
C ARG A 17 -6.84 4.20 4.48
N ILE A 18 -5.61 4.40 3.98
CA ILE A 18 -5.37 5.13 2.73
C ILE A 18 -5.80 4.31 1.52
N GLY A 19 -5.68 2.97 1.56
CA GLY A 19 -6.09 2.06 0.48
C GLY A 19 -7.61 1.94 0.30
N ARG A 20 -8.40 2.05 1.37
CA ARG A 20 -9.88 1.88 1.32
C ARG A 20 -10.60 2.64 0.20
N PRO A 21 -10.35 3.94 -0.04
CA PRO A 21 -11.02 4.69 -1.11
C PRO A 21 -10.69 4.19 -2.52
N PHE A 22 -9.60 3.44 -2.69
CA PHE A 22 -9.20 2.84 -3.96
C PHE A 22 -9.70 1.41 -4.13
N GLY A 23 -10.43 0.85 -3.16
CA GLY A 23 -10.89 -0.53 -3.22
C GLY A 23 -9.74 -1.55 -3.15
N VAL A 24 -8.62 -1.21 -2.50
CA VAL A 24 -7.48 -2.13 -2.37
C VAL A 24 -7.27 -2.62 -0.95
N SER A 25 -6.87 -3.88 -0.84
CA SER A 25 -6.54 -4.57 0.40
C SER A 25 -5.06 -4.86 0.52
N LEU A 26 -4.51 -4.57 1.70
CA LEU A 26 -3.13 -4.92 2.07
C LEU A 26 -3.04 -6.41 2.44
N LEU A 27 -2.26 -7.15 1.67
CA LEU A 27 -1.88 -8.53 1.93
C LEU A 27 -0.53 -8.59 2.66
N VAL A 28 -0.39 -9.55 3.56
CA VAL A 28 0.83 -9.80 4.36
C VAL A 28 1.26 -11.24 4.13
N ALA A 29 2.55 -11.47 3.91
CA ALA A 29 3.08 -12.82 3.72
C ALA A 29 2.93 -13.66 4.99
N GLU A 30 2.20 -14.77 4.92
CA GLU A 30 2.05 -15.72 6.04
C GLU A 30 3.34 -16.49 6.33
N LYS A 31 4.06 -16.90 5.28
CA LYS A 31 5.35 -17.62 5.37
C LYS A 31 6.46 -16.73 4.86
N ARG A 32 7.30 -16.25 5.78
CA ARG A 32 8.44 -15.40 5.45
C ARG A 32 9.63 -16.24 5.01
N ASN A 33 10.09 -16.00 3.80
CA ASN A 33 11.37 -16.49 3.29
C ASN A 33 12.40 -15.36 3.46
N PRO A 34 13.71 -15.64 3.65
CA PRO A 34 14.76 -14.63 3.66
C PRO A 34 14.63 -13.52 2.59
N LYS A 35 14.15 -13.85 1.39
CA LYS A 35 13.88 -12.86 0.32
C LYS A 35 12.77 -11.86 0.67
N ILE A 36 11.71 -12.34 1.32
CA ILE A 36 10.54 -11.57 1.75
C ILE A 36 10.92 -10.68 2.95
N GLU A 37 11.75 -11.18 3.87
CA GLU A 37 12.21 -10.41 5.02
C GLU A 37 13.09 -9.22 4.64
N ALA A 38 13.84 -9.31 3.53
CA ALA A 38 14.72 -8.26 3.07
C ALA A 38 13.98 -7.03 2.50
N HIS A 39 12.80 -7.22 1.92
CA HIS A 39 12.07 -6.16 1.20
C HIS A 39 10.75 -5.74 1.86
N GLY A 40 10.15 -6.57 2.69
CA GLY A 40 9.07 -6.13 3.58
C GLY A 40 7.87 -7.05 3.64
N GLY A 41 7.58 -7.84 2.61
CA GLY A 41 6.59 -8.91 2.71
C GLY A 41 5.13 -8.47 2.60
N TYR A 42 4.86 -7.41 1.84
CA TYR A 42 3.52 -6.87 1.63
C TYR A 42 3.15 -6.78 0.14
N MET A 43 1.84 -6.80 -0.14
CA MET A 43 1.26 -6.53 -1.46
C MET A 43 -0.05 -5.75 -1.34
N LEU A 44 -0.43 -5.07 -2.43
CA LEU A 44 -1.78 -4.53 -2.59
C LEU A 44 -2.55 -5.36 -3.61
N ARG A 45 -3.76 -5.75 -3.24
CA ARG A 45 -4.70 -6.43 -4.13
C ARG A 45 -5.93 -5.56 -4.33
N ASP A 46 -6.42 -5.48 -5.55
CA ASP A 46 -7.72 -4.90 -5.86
C ASP A 46 -8.85 -5.82 -5.37
N ASP A 47 -9.85 -5.27 -4.70
CA ASP A 47 -10.91 -6.08 -4.08
C ASP A 47 -12.02 -6.50 -5.07
N ASP A 48 -12.14 -5.82 -6.21
CA ASP A 48 -13.15 -6.13 -7.23
C ASP A 48 -12.63 -7.18 -8.22
N THR A 49 -11.38 -7.04 -8.65
CA THR A 49 -10.74 -7.91 -9.67
C THR A 49 -9.88 -9.02 -9.07
N PHE A 50 -9.51 -8.90 -7.79
CA PHE A 50 -8.55 -9.77 -7.10
C PHE A 50 -7.11 -9.75 -7.66
N GLU A 51 -6.81 -8.82 -8.57
CA GLU A 51 -5.48 -8.67 -9.15
C GLU A 51 -4.52 -7.97 -8.18
N ILE A 52 -3.23 -8.29 -8.30
CA ILE A 52 -2.18 -7.62 -7.54
C ILE A 52 -1.83 -6.31 -8.24
N VAL A 53 -2.08 -5.20 -7.55
CA VAL A 53 -1.83 -3.85 -8.05
C VAL A 53 -0.40 -3.40 -7.73
N PHE A 54 0.17 -3.88 -6.62
CA PHE A 54 1.52 -3.53 -6.19
C PHE A 54 2.16 -4.60 -5.32
N GLY A 55 3.50 -4.68 -5.33
CA GLY A 55 4.28 -5.63 -4.53
C GLY A 55 4.47 -7.01 -5.15
N ASN A 56 4.33 -7.12 -6.48
CA ASN A 56 4.65 -8.31 -7.26
C ASN A 56 5.67 -7.98 -8.37
N ALA A 57 6.81 -7.42 -7.97
CA ALA A 57 7.90 -7.11 -8.91
C ALA A 57 8.95 -8.23 -8.84
N GLY A 58 8.81 -9.22 -9.72
CA GLY A 58 9.72 -10.36 -9.84
C GLY A 58 9.46 -11.51 -8.86
N TYR A 59 8.86 -11.24 -7.69
CA TYR A 59 8.33 -12.25 -6.77
C TYR A 59 7.21 -11.67 -5.90
N ASP A 60 6.37 -12.56 -5.33
CA ASP A 60 5.27 -12.16 -4.46
C ASP A 60 5.76 -11.53 -3.15
N PHE A 61 5.04 -10.51 -2.68
CA PHE A 61 5.35 -9.79 -1.44
C PHE A 61 6.70 -9.07 -1.48
N SER A 62 7.03 -8.50 -2.63
CA SER A 62 8.30 -7.79 -2.86
C SER A 62 8.31 -6.36 -2.33
N ALA A 63 7.21 -5.86 -1.75
CA ALA A 63 7.11 -4.49 -1.28
C ALA A 63 7.17 -4.35 0.25
N SER A 64 7.69 -3.22 0.68
CA SER A 64 7.63 -2.70 2.04
C SER A 64 6.35 -1.90 2.30
N LEU A 65 6.05 -1.65 3.58
CA LEU A 65 4.95 -0.76 3.94
C LEU A 65 5.19 0.68 3.50
N GLU A 66 6.46 1.12 3.47
CA GLU A 66 6.84 2.48 3.08
C GLU A 66 6.56 2.70 1.59
N GLU A 67 6.98 1.78 0.73
CA GLU A 67 6.70 1.82 -0.71
C GLU A 67 5.19 1.77 -0.99
N ILE A 68 4.45 0.93 -0.26
CA ILE A 68 2.99 0.87 -0.39
C ILE A 68 2.33 2.18 0.06
N GLU A 69 2.78 2.77 1.17
CA GLU A 69 2.25 4.03 1.67
C GLU A 69 2.49 5.15 0.65
N GLU A 70 3.69 5.23 0.09
CA GLU A 70 4.07 6.21 -0.93
C GLU A 70 3.20 6.06 -2.19
N PHE A 71 3.09 4.85 -2.74
CA PHE A 71 2.26 4.56 -3.91
C PHE A 71 0.80 5.01 -3.74
N LEU A 72 0.22 4.74 -2.56
CA LEU A 72 -1.16 5.13 -2.26
C LEU A 72 -1.32 6.65 -2.08
N LEU A 73 -0.33 7.33 -1.49
CA LEU A 73 -0.34 8.79 -1.32
C LEU A 73 -0.18 9.52 -2.66
N GLU A 74 0.68 9.02 -3.54
CA GLU A 74 0.83 9.53 -4.90
C GLU A 74 -0.47 9.36 -5.71
N SER A 75 -1.05 8.15 -5.68
CA SER A 75 -2.33 7.84 -6.33
C SER A 75 -3.45 8.76 -5.84
N ARG A 76 -3.47 9.08 -4.54
CA ARG A 76 -4.44 10.01 -3.95
C ARG A 76 -4.23 11.44 -4.43
N THR A 77 -2.99 11.85 -4.59
CA THR A 77 -2.64 13.20 -5.05
C THR A 77 -3.04 13.36 -6.50
N ALA A 78 -2.74 12.37 -7.35
CA ALA A 78 -3.20 12.32 -8.74
C ALA A 78 -4.74 12.43 -8.84
N MET A 79 -5.48 11.60 -8.11
CA MET A 79 -6.95 11.63 -8.09
C MET A 79 -7.50 13.02 -7.70
N ARG A 80 -6.88 13.69 -6.73
CA ARG A 80 -7.29 15.04 -6.30
C ARG A 80 -7.05 16.10 -7.37
N GLU A 81 -5.91 16.05 -8.05
CA GLU A 81 -5.60 16.98 -9.14
C GLU A 81 -6.52 16.77 -10.34
N GLU A 82 -6.88 15.53 -10.68
CA GLU A 82 -7.89 15.24 -11.71
C GLU A 82 -9.26 15.84 -11.40
N ILE A 83 -9.73 15.70 -10.15
CA ILE A 83 -11.00 16.27 -9.70
C ILE A 83 -10.97 17.80 -9.79
N LYS A 84 -9.86 18.43 -9.36
CA LYS A 84 -9.68 19.88 -9.41
C LYS A 84 -9.64 20.40 -10.85
N GLY A 85 -8.98 19.69 -11.76
CA GLY A 85 -8.93 20.00 -13.18
C GLY A 85 -10.31 19.97 -13.85
N LYS A 86 -11.15 18.97 -13.52
CA LYS A 86 -12.53 18.87 -14.03
C LYS A 86 -13.44 19.99 -13.53
N LYS A 87 -13.25 20.48 -12.30
CA LYS A 87 -14.07 21.56 -11.72
C LYS A 87 -13.72 22.96 -12.23
N LYS A 88 -12.54 23.14 -12.83
CA LYS A 88 -12.07 24.41 -13.38
C LYS A 88 -12.42 24.59 -14.88
N ARG A 89 -12.83 23.52 -15.55
CA ARG A 89 -13.40 23.56 -16.91
C ARG A 89 -14.90 23.78 -16.84
#